data_AF-A0A1B7TGW9-F1
#
_entry.id   AF-A0A1B7TGW9-F1
#
_cell.length_a   1.000
_cell.length_b   1.000
_cell.length_c   1.000
_cell.angle_alpha   90.00
_cell.angle_beta   90.00
_cell.angle_gamma   90.00
#
_symmetry.space_group_name_H-M   'P 1'
#
loop_
_entity.id
_entity.type
_entity.pdbx_description
1 polymer ?
#
loop_
_entity_poly.entity_id
_entity_poly.type
_entity_poly.pdbx_seq_one_letter_code
_entity_poly.pdbx_strand_id
1 'polypeptide(L)'
;FELQVLETIMMNILGVLDKQCKEIELECGSVLKNLENQIDREKLKDLLIKSKSLSTFHQRCLLIRDVLDELLETDEDLQGMSLTLLSNQDIDTIDNAELEKASGNCEMMLETYYYQFNELVQRLDTLITNIKSTEDIVNIMLDSNRNSLMLFELKVTIYTLGFTIATLLPSFYGMNLKNFIEESEYGFAGVFLFSCLMAYIITFFNFKALRSVTRLTLMNNHTGQKTEKHFINAENLINKNL
;
A
#
# COMPACT_ATOMS: atom_id res chain seq x y z
N PHE A 1 -18.75 27.20 -35.74
CA PHE A 1 -18.59 28.11 -34.59
C PHE A 1 -18.71 27.34 -33.27
N GLU A 2 -19.80 26.60 -33.09
CA GLU A 2 -20.06 25.62 -32.03
C GLU A 2 -18.87 24.68 -31.73
N LEU A 3 -18.29 24.02 -32.74
CA LEU A 3 -17.15 23.12 -32.54
C LEU A 3 -15.91 23.84 -32.00
N GLN A 4 -15.67 25.09 -32.43
CA GLN A 4 -14.54 25.89 -31.93
C GLN A 4 -14.74 26.30 -30.47
N VAL A 5 -15.98 26.58 -30.07
CA VAL A 5 -16.32 26.86 -28.67
C VAL A 5 -16.11 25.60 -27.83
N LEU A 6 -16.60 24.45 -28.30
CA LEU A 6 -16.42 23.16 -27.63
C LEU A 6 -14.94 22.79 -27.49
N GLU A 7 -14.17 22.95 -28.57
CA GLU A 7 -12.72 22.75 -28.58
C GLU A 7 -12.01 23.61 -27.53
N THR A 8 -12.37 24.90 -27.45
CA THR A 8 -11.80 25.83 -26.46
C THR A 8 -12.12 25.40 -25.03
N ILE A 9 -13.35 24.94 -24.78
CA ILE A 9 -13.77 24.44 -23.47
C ILE A 9 -13.00 23.18 -23.11
N MET A 10 -12.90 22.22 -24.03
CA MET A 10 -12.17 20.96 -23.80
C MET A 10 -10.68 21.20 -23.56
N MET A 11 -10.05 22.08 -24.34
CA MET A 11 -8.65 22.47 -24.16
C MET A 11 -8.43 23.12 -22.77
N ASN A 12 -9.36 23.96 -22.32
CA ASN A 12 -9.28 24.57 -20.99
C ASN A 12 -9.39 23.51 -19.88
N ILE A 13 -10.40 22.63 -19.97
CA ILE A 13 -10.63 21.58 -18.99
C ILE A 13 -9.41 20.66 -18.91
N LEU A 14 -8.92 20.19 -20.05
CA LEU A 14 -7.75 19.32 -20.11
C LEU A 14 -6.51 20.02 -19.53
N GLY A 15 -6.29 21.30 -19.84
CA GLY A 15 -5.19 22.08 -19.30
C GLY A 15 -5.25 22.24 -17.77
N VAL A 16 -6.44 22.43 -17.21
CA VAL A 16 -6.63 22.50 -15.75
C VAL A 16 -6.38 21.14 -15.11
N LEU A 17 -6.90 20.06 -15.70
CA LEU A 17 -6.76 18.71 -15.16
C LEU A 17 -5.31 18.20 -15.25
N ASP A 18 -4.61 18.42 -16.36
CA ASP A 18 -3.20 18.02 -16.50
C ASP A 18 -2.31 18.79 -15.51
N LYS A 19 -2.59 20.08 -15.29
CA LYS A 19 -1.89 20.86 -14.25
C LYS A 19 -2.11 20.28 -12.85
N GLN A 20 -3.35 19.96 -12.49
CA GLN A 20 -3.68 19.34 -11.20
C GLN A 20 -3.03 17.95 -11.08
N CYS A 21 -3.02 17.16 -12.14
CA CYS A 21 -2.35 15.86 -12.17
C CYS A 21 -0.85 15.98 -11.89
N LYS A 22 -0.16 16.90 -12.57
CA LYS A 22 1.27 17.16 -12.36
C LYS A 22 1.57 17.62 -10.93
N GLU A 23 0.71 18.46 -10.35
CA GLU A 23 0.87 18.90 -8.97
C GLU A 23 0.76 17.72 -7.99
N ILE A 24 -0.24 16.86 -8.17
CA ILE A 24 -0.42 15.66 -7.34
C ILE A 24 0.73 14.66 -7.54
N GLU A 25 1.19 14.44 -8.78
CA GLU A 25 2.34 13.57 -9.08
C GLU A 25 3.61 14.03 -8.35
N LEU A 26 3.88 15.35 -8.34
CA LEU A 26 5.04 15.92 -7.64
C LEU A 26 4.92 15.80 -6.13
N GLU A 27 3.74 16.11 -5.57
CA GLU A 27 3.48 15.98 -4.13
C GLU A 27 3.62 14.52 -3.67
N CYS A 28 2.95 13.59 -4.35
CA CYS A 28 3.02 12.17 -4.04
C CYS A 28 4.44 11.63 -4.21
N GLY A 29 5.15 11.98 -5.30
CA GLY A 29 6.53 11.58 -5.52
C GLY A 29 7.48 12.05 -4.41
N SER A 30 7.28 13.27 -3.91
CA SER A 30 8.05 13.81 -2.78
C SER A 30 7.76 13.06 -1.48
N VAL A 31 6.48 12.78 -1.18
CA VAL A 31 6.08 12.05 0.03
C VAL A 31 6.59 10.60 -0.02
N LEU A 32 6.50 9.92 -1.16
CA LEU A 32 7.02 8.56 -1.36
C LEU A 32 8.52 8.51 -1.10
N LYS A 33 9.30 9.42 -1.70
CA LYS A 33 10.76 9.50 -1.50
C LYS A 33 11.13 9.78 -0.04
N ASN A 34 10.32 10.57 0.67
CA ASN A 34 10.55 10.85 2.07
C ASN A 34 10.22 9.65 2.98
N LEU A 35 9.18 8.87 2.64
CA LEU A 35 8.81 7.65 3.37
C LEU A 35 9.82 6.51 3.19
N GLU A 36 10.48 6.44 2.03
CA GLU A 36 11.59 5.49 1.80
C GLU A 36 12.76 5.74 2.76
N ASN A 37 13.06 7.01 3.08
CA ASN A 37 14.15 7.37 3.97
C ASN A 37 13.78 7.24 5.46
N GLN A 38 12.54 7.62 5.84
CA GLN A 38 12.09 7.56 7.21
C GLN A 38 10.57 7.41 7.30
N ILE A 39 10.12 6.33 7.94
CA ILE A 39 8.70 6.12 8.24
C ILE A 39 8.28 7.06 9.36
N ASP A 40 7.34 7.95 9.05
CA ASP A 40 6.77 8.92 9.97
C ASP A 40 5.24 8.84 9.91
N ARG A 41 4.60 8.81 11.08
CA ARG A 41 3.14 8.69 11.21
C ARG A 41 2.43 9.89 10.61
N GLU A 42 2.99 11.09 10.73
CA GLU A 42 2.38 12.30 10.16
C GLU A 42 2.43 12.25 8.63
N LYS A 43 3.56 11.86 8.06
CA LYS A 43 3.73 11.69 6.60
C LYS A 43 2.84 10.59 6.03
N LEU A 44 2.63 9.49 6.77
CA LEU A 44 1.71 8.43 6.38
C LEU A 44 0.26 8.93 6.33
N LYS A 45 -0.14 9.71 7.34
CA LYS A 45 -1.47 10.32 7.39
C LYS A 45 -1.66 11.29 6.23
N ASP A 46 -0.66 12.11 5.92
CA ASP A 46 -0.70 13.03 4.79
C ASP A 46 -0.79 12.27 3.46
N LEU A 47 -0.01 11.18 3.29
CA LEU A 47 -0.09 10.31 2.13
C LEU A 47 -1.51 9.73 1.96
N LEU A 48 -2.14 9.27 3.04
CA LEU A 48 -3.50 8.72 3.01
C LEU A 48 -4.55 9.77 2.59
N ILE A 49 -4.46 10.99 3.13
CA ILE A 49 -5.35 12.08 2.74
C ILE A 49 -5.18 12.41 1.26
N LYS A 50 -3.93 12.47 0.79
CA LYS A 50 -3.61 12.75 -0.62
C LYS A 50 -4.06 11.61 -1.54
N SER A 51 -3.87 10.35 -1.15
CA SER A 51 -4.36 9.16 -1.87
C SER A 51 -5.88 9.18 -2.05
N LYS A 52 -6.62 9.58 -1.01
CA LYS A 52 -8.07 9.75 -1.09
C LYS A 52 -8.47 10.87 -2.07
N SER A 53 -7.80 12.02 -1.99
CA SER A 53 -8.02 13.14 -2.91
C SER A 53 -7.72 12.75 -4.36
N LEU A 54 -6.61 12.05 -4.60
CA LEU A 54 -6.23 11.51 -5.91
C LEU A 54 -7.29 10.55 -6.44
N SER A 55 -7.83 9.65 -5.61
CA SER A 55 -8.89 8.72 -6.01
C SER A 55 -10.15 9.46 -6.46
N THR A 56 -10.54 10.52 -5.75
CA THR A 56 -11.69 11.35 -6.16
C THR A 56 -11.41 12.14 -7.44
N PHE A 57 -10.19 12.61 -7.65
CA PHE A 57 -9.78 13.28 -8.88
C PHE A 57 -9.80 12.32 -10.08
N HIS A 58 -9.23 11.13 -9.91
CA HIS A 58 -9.26 10.05 -10.89
C HIS A 58 -10.70 9.71 -11.32
N GLN A 59 -11.62 9.52 -10.37
CA GLN A 59 -13.03 9.28 -10.68
C GLN A 59 -13.65 10.39 -11.53
N ARG A 60 -13.30 11.65 -11.30
CA ARG A 60 -13.80 12.76 -12.13
C ARG A 60 -13.26 12.72 -13.55
N CYS A 61 -11.97 12.45 -13.73
CA CYS A 61 -11.37 12.29 -15.06
C CYS A 61 -11.96 11.08 -15.80
N LEU A 62 -12.20 9.98 -15.08
CA LEU A 62 -12.84 8.77 -15.59
C LEU A 62 -14.23 9.07 -16.15
N LEU A 63 -15.07 9.77 -15.37
CA LEU A 63 -16.41 10.14 -15.80
C LEU A 63 -16.40 11.03 -17.06
N ILE A 64 -15.45 11.95 -17.18
CA ILE A 64 -15.34 12.79 -18.39
C ILE A 64 -14.97 11.93 -19.60
N ARG A 65 -14.00 11.02 -19.45
CA ARG A 65 -13.63 10.08 -20.50
C ARG A 65 -14.82 9.20 -20.91
N ASP A 66 -15.55 8.67 -19.95
CA ASP A 66 -16.69 7.77 -20.21
C ASP A 66 -17.84 8.49 -20.95
N VAL A 67 -18.10 9.76 -20.61
CA VAL A 67 -19.06 10.59 -21.35
C VAL A 67 -18.59 10.85 -22.78
N LEU A 68 -17.29 11.06 -23.00
CA LEU A 68 -16.75 11.21 -24.36
C LEU A 68 -16.84 9.91 -25.16
N ASP A 69 -16.66 8.75 -24.51
CA ASP A 69 -16.82 7.42 -25.10
C ASP A 69 -18.28 7.21 -25.57
N GLU A 70 -19.25 7.44 -24.67
CA GLU A 70 -20.68 7.31 -24.95
C GLU A 70 -21.14 8.23 -26.10
N LEU A 71 -20.59 9.45 -26.15
CA LEU A 71 -20.90 10.44 -27.18
C LEU A 71 -20.31 10.04 -28.55
N LEU A 72 -19.12 9.45 -28.57
CA LEU A 72 -18.51 8.93 -29.79
C LEU A 72 -19.23 7.68 -30.32
N GLU A 73 -19.89 6.90 -29.46
CA GLU A 73 -20.67 5.72 -29.89
C GLU A 73 -22.02 6.07 -30.54
N THR A 74 -22.54 7.28 -30.33
CA THR A 74 -23.89 7.67 -30.75
C THR A 74 -23.87 8.64 -31.94
N ASP A 75 -24.03 8.11 -33.16
CA ASP A 75 -24.07 8.91 -34.40
C ASP A 75 -25.13 10.03 -34.38
N GLU A 76 -26.29 9.77 -33.76
CA GLU A 76 -27.38 10.76 -33.65
C GLU A 76 -26.95 11.99 -32.83
N ASP A 77 -26.19 11.78 -31.76
CA ASP A 77 -25.68 12.86 -30.91
C ASP A 77 -24.59 13.66 -31.64
N LEU A 78 -23.69 12.98 -32.36
CA LEU A 78 -22.65 13.63 -33.17
C LEU A 78 -23.26 14.48 -34.30
N GLN A 79 -24.30 13.99 -34.97
CA GLN A 79 -25.05 14.75 -35.96
C GLN A 79 -25.79 15.94 -35.31
N GLY A 80 -26.39 15.72 -34.14
CA GLY A 80 -27.08 16.74 -33.35
C GLY A 80 -26.18 17.91 -32.91
N MET A 81 -24.86 17.70 -32.83
CA MET A 81 -23.89 18.76 -32.53
C MET A 81 -23.65 19.74 -33.68
N SER A 82 -24.06 19.43 -34.91
CA SER A 82 -23.85 20.26 -36.10
C SER A 82 -24.90 21.39 -36.21
N LEU A 83 -24.97 22.24 -35.18
CA LEU A 83 -26.03 23.26 -35.00
C LEU A 83 -26.06 24.32 -36.11
N THR A 84 -24.91 24.69 -36.68
CA THR A 84 -24.87 25.69 -37.77
C THR A 84 -25.52 25.15 -39.04
N LEU A 85 -25.37 23.85 -39.33
CA LEU A 85 -26.04 23.23 -40.48
C LEU A 85 -27.54 23.08 -40.22
N LEU A 86 -27.89 22.56 -39.04
CA LEU A 86 -29.28 22.37 -38.61
C LEU A 86 -30.07 23.70 -38.49
N SER A 87 -29.39 24.82 -38.26
CA SER A 87 -30.03 26.14 -38.16
C SER A 87 -30.18 26.87 -39.50
N ASN A 88 -29.40 26.53 -40.52
CA ASN A 88 -29.35 27.28 -41.79
C ASN A 88 -30.17 26.63 -42.92
N GLN A 89 -30.55 25.37 -42.79
CA GLN A 89 -31.34 24.63 -43.78
C GLN A 89 -32.64 24.11 -43.13
N ASP A 90 -33.73 24.11 -43.90
CA ASP A 90 -34.94 23.37 -43.50
C ASP A 90 -34.57 21.89 -43.40
N ILE A 91 -35.00 21.22 -42.33
CA ILE A 91 -34.63 19.84 -41.98
C ILE A 91 -34.84 18.87 -43.14
N ASP A 92 -35.83 19.12 -44.00
CA ASP A 92 -36.17 18.29 -45.17
C ASP A 92 -35.25 18.49 -46.39
N THR A 93 -34.34 19.48 -46.36
CA THR A 93 -33.45 19.86 -47.48
C THR A 93 -31.96 19.64 -47.21
N ILE A 94 -31.61 19.16 -46.01
CA ILE A 94 -30.21 18.93 -45.62
C ILE A 94 -29.62 17.81 -46.49
N ASP A 95 -28.49 18.08 -47.12
CA ASP A 95 -27.72 17.04 -47.80
C ASP A 95 -27.10 16.12 -46.75
N ASN A 96 -27.50 14.84 -46.76
CA ASN A 96 -26.97 13.82 -45.87
C ASN A 96 -25.42 13.75 -45.94
N ALA A 97 -24.83 14.04 -47.10
CA ALA A 97 -23.38 14.05 -47.25
C ALA A 97 -22.70 15.24 -46.54
N GLU A 98 -23.35 16.41 -46.48
CA GLU A 98 -22.84 17.56 -45.72
C GLU A 98 -22.96 17.32 -44.21
N LEU A 99 -24.05 16.71 -43.76
CA LEU A 99 -24.27 16.35 -42.36
C LEU A 99 -23.28 15.28 -41.88
N GLU A 100 -23.07 14.22 -42.67
CA GLU A 100 -22.10 13.16 -42.37
C GLU A 100 -20.67 13.73 -42.28
N LYS A 101 -20.31 14.63 -43.19
CA LYS A 101 -19.01 15.30 -43.16
C LYS A 101 -18.83 16.18 -41.92
N ALA A 102 -19.87 16.89 -41.49
CA ALA A 102 -19.81 17.72 -40.29
C ALA A 102 -19.73 16.87 -39.01
N SER A 103 -20.52 15.80 -38.93
CA SER A 103 -20.47 14.80 -37.87
C SER A 103 -19.08 14.17 -37.76
N GLY A 104 -18.47 13.74 -38.87
CA GLY A 104 -17.12 13.15 -38.87
C GLY A 104 -16.01 14.12 -38.45
N ASN A 105 -16.14 15.43 -38.75
CA ASN A 105 -15.21 16.43 -38.23
C ASN A 105 -15.34 16.60 -36.71
N CYS A 106 -16.56 16.52 -36.17
CA CYS A 106 -16.83 16.56 -34.74
C CYS A 106 -16.22 15.32 -34.06
N GLU A 107 -16.49 14.13 -34.61
CA GLU A 107 -15.96 12.85 -34.16
C GLU A 107 -14.43 12.87 -34.06
N MET A 108 -13.73 13.24 -35.14
CA MET A 108 -12.27 13.32 -35.15
C MET A 108 -11.70 14.26 -34.07
N MET A 109 -12.39 15.39 -33.83
CA MET A 109 -12.01 16.32 -32.76
C MET A 109 -12.22 15.68 -31.39
N LEU A 110 -13.39 15.09 -31.15
CA LEU A 110 -13.74 14.45 -29.88
C LEU A 110 -12.88 13.23 -29.58
N GLU A 111 -12.54 12.40 -30.58
CA GLU A 111 -11.58 11.30 -30.46
C GLU A 111 -10.23 11.81 -29.95
N THR A 112 -9.74 12.91 -30.51
CA THR A 112 -8.45 13.50 -30.09
C THR A 112 -8.47 13.91 -28.62
N TYR A 113 -9.60 14.44 -28.12
CA TYR A 113 -9.75 14.75 -26.70
C TYR A 113 -9.94 13.49 -25.86
N TYR A 114 -10.74 12.53 -26.31
CA TYR A 114 -10.92 11.23 -25.67
C TYR A 114 -9.58 10.55 -25.40
N TYR A 115 -8.70 10.48 -26.41
CA TYR A 115 -7.37 9.89 -26.24
C TYR A 115 -6.53 10.62 -25.19
N GLN A 116 -6.58 11.96 -25.15
CA GLN A 116 -5.87 12.75 -24.14
C GLN A 116 -6.42 12.54 -22.72
N PHE A 117 -7.75 12.47 -22.57
CA PHE A 117 -8.38 12.12 -21.29
C PHE A 117 -8.05 10.69 -20.85
N ASN A 118 -8.03 9.74 -21.79
CA ASN A 118 -7.67 8.36 -21.52
C ASN A 118 -6.20 8.23 -21.06
N GLU A 119 -5.27 8.94 -21.71
CA GLU A 119 -3.87 9.01 -21.27
C GLU A 119 -3.75 9.58 -19.86
N LEU A 120 -4.49 10.65 -19.56
CA LEU A 120 -4.53 11.25 -18.23
C LEU A 120 -5.05 10.27 -17.18
N VAL A 121 -6.13 9.54 -17.47
CA VAL A 121 -6.69 8.51 -16.59
C VAL A 121 -5.66 7.40 -16.32
N GLN A 122 -4.97 6.92 -17.36
CA GLN A 122 -3.94 5.87 -17.20
C GLN A 122 -2.75 6.32 -16.34
N ARG A 123 -2.32 7.58 -16.47
CA ARG A 123 -1.29 8.16 -15.60
C ARG A 123 -1.73 8.17 -14.14
N LEU A 124 -2.98 8.56 -13.88
CA LEU A 124 -3.56 8.58 -12.54
C LEU A 124 -3.70 7.18 -11.94
N ASP A 125 -4.12 6.18 -12.73
CA ASP A 125 -4.18 4.77 -12.31
C ASP A 125 -2.81 4.23 -11.89
N THR A 126 -1.78 4.56 -12.67
CA THR A 126 -0.39 4.21 -12.36
C THR A 126 0.05 4.84 -11.04
N LEU A 127 -0.26 6.13 -10.83
CA LEU A 127 0.07 6.83 -9.59
C LEU A 127 -0.64 6.23 -8.37
N ILE A 128 -1.94 5.92 -8.49
CA ILE A 128 -2.73 5.27 -7.43
C ILE A 128 -2.12 3.91 -7.08
N THR A 129 -1.73 3.12 -8.08
CA THR A 129 -1.10 1.81 -7.89
C THR A 129 0.23 1.94 -7.15
N ASN A 130 1.09 2.90 -7.54
CA ASN A 130 2.36 3.16 -6.88
C ASN A 130 2.19 3.57 -5.41
N ILE A 131 1.19 4.39 -5.11
CA ILE A 131 0.87 4.79 -3.72
C ILE A 131 0.43 3.57 -2.91
N LYS A 132 -0.48 2.75 -3.44
CA LYS A 132 -0.94 1.52 -2.75
C LYS A 132 0.21 0.56 -2.48
N SER A 133 1.06 0.31 -3.48
CA SER A 133 2.25 -0.54 -3.28
C SER A 133 3.20 0.03 -2.22
N THR A 134 3.36 1.34 -2.13
CA THR A 134 4.17 1.96 -1.07
C THR A 134 3.50 1.83 0.30
N GLU A 135 2.18 1.99 0.39
CA GLU A 135 1.43 1.79 1.63
C GLU A 135 1.59 0.36 2.15
N ASP A 136 1.51 -0.65 1.26
CA ASP A 136 1.75 -2.05 1.61
C ASP A 136 3.17 -2.27 2.14
N ILE A 137 4.18 -1.68 1.49
CA ILE A 137 5.58 -1.74 1.94
C ILE A 137 5.72 -1.11 3.34
N VAL A 138 5.11 0.06 3.57
CA VAL A 138 5.19 0.74 4.87
C VAL A 138 4.49 -0.10 5.95
N ASN A 139 3.35 -0.71 5.66
CA ASN A 139 2.67 -1.61 6.59
C ASN A 139 3.54 -2.81 6.96
N ILE A 140 4.21 -3.44 5.97
CA ILE A 140 5.17 -4.52 6.22
C ILE A 140 6.32 -4.05 7.11
N MET A 141 6.86 -2.85 6.89
CA MET A 141 7.92 -2.30 7.72
C MET A 141 7.46 -2.00 9.16
N LEU A 142 6.25 -1.45 9.33
CA LEU A 142 5.67 -1.19 10.65
C LEU A 142 5.45 -2.49 11.44
N ASP A 143 4.95 -3.53 10.78
CA ASP A 143 4.80 -4.86 11.40
C ASP A 143 6.15 -5.47 11.78
N SER A 144 7.17 -5.30 10.95
CA SER A 144 8.54 -5.70 11.28
C SER A 144 9.10 -4.95 12.50
N ASN A 145 8.85 -3.65 12.61
CA ASN A 145 9.22 -2.85 13.78
C ASN A 145 8.48 -3.32 15.04
N ARG A 146 7.17 -3.58 14.96
CA ARG A 146 6.37 -4.14 16.06
C ARG A 146 6.91 -5.51 16.50
N ASN A 147 7.22 -6.37 15.54
CA ASN A 147 7.80 -7.68 15.81
C ASN A 147 9.20 -7.57 16.47
N SER A 148 10.01 -6.60 16.03
CA SER A 148 11.32 -6.33 16.62
C SER A 148 11.22 -5.82 18.07
N LEU A 149 10.26 -4.94 18.35
CA LEU A 149 9.98 -4.48 19.72
C LEU A 149 9.51 -5.60 20.63
N MET A 150 8.59 -6.45 20.17
CA MET A 150 8.16 -7.63 20.93
C MET A 150 9.32 -8.57 21.22
N LEU A 151 10.20 -8.81 20.24
CA LEU A 151 11.38 -9.63 20.44
C LEU A 151 12.33 -9.00 21.48
N PHE A 152 12.49 -7.67 21.46
CA PHE A 152 13.27 -6.95 22.47
C PHE A 152 12.67 -7.09 23.87
N GLU A 153 11.35 -6.91 24.01
CA GLU A 153 10.63 -7.08 25.28
C GLU A 153 10.78 -8.50 25.84
N LEU A 154 10.70 -9.53 24.99
CA LEU A 154 10.93 -10.91 25.38
C LEU A 154 12.37 -11.12 25.91
N LYS A 155 13.38 -10.52 25.26
CA LYS A 155 14.76 -10.60 25.75
C LYS A 155 14.91 -9.95 27.14
N VAL A 156 14.33 -8.76 27.33
CA VAL A 156 14.34 -8.07 28.64
C VAL A 156 13.64 -8.90 29.71
N THR A 157 12.51 -9.52 29.36
CA THR A 157 11.76 -10.41 30.27
C THR A 157 12.58 -11.63 30.67
N ILE A 158 13.28 -12.26 29.72
CA ILE A 158 14.18 -13.40 30.00
C ILE A 158 15.33 -12.98 30.93
N TYR A 159 15.95 -11.82 30.69
CA TYR A 159 16.98 -11.29 31.60
C TYR A 159 16.42 -11.02 33.00
N THR A 160 15.22 -10.47 33.10
CA THR A 160 14.54 -10.18 34.38
C THR A 160 14.23 -11.47 35.14
N LEU A 161 13.77 -12.51 34.45
CA LEU A 161 13.55 -13.85 35.02
C LEU A 161 14.86 -14.44 35.56
N GLY A 162 15.94 -14.35 34.78
CA GLY A 162 17.27 -14.78 35.19
C GLY A 162 17.74 -14.07 36.46
N PHE A 163 17.60 -12.75 36.51
CA PHE A 163 17.93 -11.95 37.70
C PHE A 163 17.07 -12.35 38.92
N THR A 164 15.77 -12.54 38.72
CA THR A 164 14.85 -12.97 39.80
C THR A 164 15.32 -14.28 40.43
N ILE A 165 15.70 -15.28 39.62
CA ILE A 165 16.20 -16.56 40.10
C ILE A 165 17.57 -16.41 40.81
N ALA A 166 18.45 -15.56 40.29
CA ALA A 166 19.75 -15.26 40.90
C ALA A 166 19.60 -14.59 42.28
N THR A 167 18.55 -13.79 42.48
CA THR A 167 18.30 -13.13 43.77
C THR A 167 17.53 -13.99 44.76
N LEU A 168 16.76 -14.98 44.30
CA LEU A 168 15.88 -15.79 45.14
C LEU A 168 16.65 -16.57 46.21
N LEU A 169 17.69 -17.31 45.82
CA LEU A 169 18.46 -18.15 46.76
C LEU A 169 19.19 -17.29 47.81
N PRO A 170 19.98 -16.26 47.44
CA PRO A 170 20.55 -15.33 48.42
C PRO A 170 19.51 -14.65 49.30
N SER A 171 18.32 -14.34 48.77
CA SER A 171 17.24 -13.72 49.57
C SER A 171 16.77 -14.63 50.70
N PHE A 172 16.61 -15.94 50.47
CA PHE A 172 16.25 -16.90 51.53
C PHE A 172 17.35 -17.04 52.59
N TYR A 173 18.62 -17.02 52.19
CA TYR A 173 19.74 -17.05 53.14
C TYR A 173 19.96 -15.70 53.84
N GLY A 174 19.53 -14.59 53.24
CA GLY A 174 19.49 -13.26 53.86
C GLY A 174 18.33 -13.09 54.86
N MET A 175 17.35 -14.01 54.86
CA MET A 175 16.36 -14.10 55.92
C MET A 175 17.02 -14.79 57.13
N ASN A 176 16.76 -14.30 58.34
CA ASN A 176 17.32 -14.78 59.60
C ASN A 176 16.75 -16.18 59.98
N LEU A 177 17.04 -17.17 59.14
CA LEU A 177 16.66 -18.57 59.27
C LEU A 177 17.92 -19.34 59.68
N LYS A 178 17.84 -20.06 60.80
CA LYS A 178 18.94 -20.88 61.34
C LYS A 178 19.37 -21.91 60.29
N ASN A 179 20.61 -21.83 59.80
CA ASN A 179 21.09 -22.66 58.70
C ASN A 179 22.43 -23.32 59.04
N PHE A 180 22.60 -24.60 58.69
CA PHE A 180 23.77 -25.42 59.03
C PHE A 180 25.08 -25.02 58.30
N ILE A 181 25.04 -23.94 57.51
CA ILE A 181 26.14 -23.46 56.65
C ILE A 181 26.74 -22.13 57.16
N GLU A 182 26.15 -21.50 58.20
CA GLU A 182 26.56 -20.19 58.72
C GLU A 182 28.00 -20.15 59.28
N GLU A 183 28.53 -21.25 59.82
CA GLU A 183 29.88 -21.28 60.41
C GLU A 183 31.02 -21.50 59.39
N SER A 184 30.70 -21.65 58.10
CA SER A 184 31.69 -21.93 57.05
C SER A 184 32.14 -20.66 56.33
N GLU A 185 33.46 -20.40 56.30
CA GLU A 185 34.09 -19.29 55.58
C GLU A 185 33.76 -19.26 54.07
N TYR A 186 33.41 -20.42 53.50
CA TYR A 186 33.08 -20.58 52.07
C TYR A 186 31.57 -20.66 51.76
N GLY A 187 30.71 -20.69 52.79
CA GLY A 187 29.26 -20.90 52.62
C GLY A 187 28.59 -19.82 51.76
N PHE A 188 28.91 -18.56 52.03
CA PHE A 188 28.39 -17.42 51.27
C PHE A 188 28.81 -17.44 49.79
N ALA A 189 30.10 -17.65 49.53
CA ALA A 189 30.63 -17.71 48.16
C ALA A 189 30.03 -18.88 47.37
N GLY A 190 29.81 -20.03 48.03
CA GLY A 190 29.17 -21.20 47.42
C GLY A 190 27.73 -20.93 46.98
N VAL A 191 26.90 -20.35 47.85
CA VAL A 191 25.49 -20.02 47.52
C VAL A 191 25.42 -18.97 46.41
N PHE A 192 26.28 -17.96 46.45
CA PHE A 192 26.36 -16.92 45.42
C PHE A 192 26.72 -17.52 44.06
N LEU A 193 27.81 -18.29 43.97
CA LEU A 193 28.25 -18.92 42.73
C LEU A 193 27.21 -19.92 42.19
N PHE A 194 26.61 -20.72 43.07
CA PHE A 194 25.57 -21.67 42.69
C PHE A 194 24.33 -20.95 42.14
N SER A 195 23.90 -19.86 42.79
CA SER A 195 22.74 -19.09 42.33
C SER A 195 23.00 -18.40 40.99
N CYS A 196 24.19 -17.83 40.78
CA CYS A 196 24.60 -17.28 39.48
C CYS A 196 24.65 -18.36 38.37
N LEU A 197 25.20 -19.55 38.66
CA LEU A 197 25.24 -20.65 37.71
C LEU A 197 23.84 -21.14 37.33
N MET A 198 22.96 -21.31 38.33
CA MET A 198 21.58 -21.74 38.11
C MET A 198 20.82 -20.72 37.25
N ALA A 199 20.95 -19.44 37.56
CA ALA A 199 20.35 -18.35 36.78
C ALA A 199 20.88 -18.33 35.33
N TYR A 200 22.17 -18.53 35.13
CA TYR A 200 22.78 -18.59 33.80
C TYR A 200 22.22 -19.75 32.96
N ILE A 201 22.15 -20.96 33.55
CA ILE A 201 21.61 -22.16 32.87
C ILE A 201 20.16 -21.93 32.44
N ILE A 202 19.31 -21.42 33.33
CA ILE A 202 17.88 -21.19 33.02
C ILE A 202 17.73 -20.11 31.95
N THR A 203 18.48 -19.01 32.06
CA THR A 203 18.48 -17.92 31.06
C THR A 203 18.90 -18.46 29.69
N PHE A 204 19.94 -19.30 29.64
CA PHE A 204 20.41 -19.92 28.41
C PHE A 204 19.35 -20.82 27.75
N PHE A 205 18.65 -21.66 28.52
CA PHE A 205 17.54 -22.47 28.00
C PHE A 205 16.39 -21.61 27.45
N ASN A 206 16.04 -20.52 28.13
CA ASN A 206 15.01 -19.59 27.67
C ASN A 206 15.40 -18.89 26.35
N PHE A 207 16.66 -18.46 26.21
CA PHE A 207 17.15 -17.90 24.94
C PHE A 207 17.17 -18.92 23.80
N LYS A 208 17.49 -20.19 24.10
CA LYS A 208 17.43 -21.28 23.11
C LYS A 208 16.00 -21.51 22.63
N ALA A 209 15.03 -21.51 23.54
CA ALA A 209 13.61 -21.61 23.20
C ALA A 209 13.16 -20.42 22.35
N LEU A 210 13.52 -19.19 22.73
CA LEU A 210 13.21 -17.97 21.97
C LEU A 210 13.73 -18.04 20.52
N ARG A 211 14.97 -18.48 20.33
CA ARG A 211 15.57 -18.61 19.00
C ARG A 211 14.82 -19.61 18.12
N SER A 212 14.31 -20.69 18.71
CA SER A 212 13.50 -21.68 17.98
C SER A 212 12.17 -21.10 17.50
N VAL A 213 11.47 -20.37 18.36
CA VAL A 213 10.19 -19.75 18.01
C VAL A 213 10.39 -18.68 16.93
N THR A 214 11.41 -17.83 17.11
CA THR A 214 11.73 -16.77 16.13
C THR A 214 12.01 -17.34 14.73
N ARG A 215 12.74 -18.47 14.66
CA ARG A 215 13.04 -19.15 13.39
C ARG A 215 11.76 -19.65 12.70
N LEU A 216 10.81 -20.18 13.45
CA LEU A 216 9.54 -20.70 12.91
C LEU A 216 8.67 -19.56 12.37
N THR A 217 8.58 -18.44 13.09
CA THR A 217 7.83 -17.26 12.64
C THR A 217 8.41 -16.66 11.36
N LEU A 218 9.74 -16.57 11.24
CA LEU A 218 10.39 -16.07 10.03
C LEU A 218 10.21 -17.00 8.82
N MET A 219 10.22 -18.32 9.02
CA MET A 219 9.91 -19.29 7.95
C MET A 219 8.47 -19.16 7.45
N ASN A 220 7.52 -18.81 8.33
CA ASN A 220 6.11 -18.69 7.99
C ASN A 220 5.76 -17.37 7.29
N ASN A 221 6.52 -16.30 7.51
CA ASN A 221 6.33 -15.02 6.83
C ASN A 221 6.83 -15.02 5.37
N HIS A 222 7.69 -15.97 4.98
CA HIS A 222 8.11 -16.16 3.58
C HIS A 222 7.20 -17.10 2.78
N THR A 223 6.21 -17.75 3.41
CA THR A 223 5.22 -18.59 2.71
C THR A 223 4.01 -17.80 2.22
N GLY A 224 4.27 -16.65 1.60
CA GLY A 224 3.42 -16.12 0.53
C GLY A 224 3.80 -16.70 -0.85
N GLN A 225 4.82 -17.55 -0.92
CA GLN A 225 5.16 -18.25 -2.16
C GLN A 225 4.29 -19.51 -2.31
N LYS A 226 3.51 -19.52 -3.40
CA LYS A 226 2.96 -20.71 -4.05
C LYS A 226 3.97 -21.86 -3.94
N THR A 227 3.80 -22.70 -2.93
CA THR A 227 4.67 -23.87 -2.72
C THR A 227 4.49 -24.79 -3.92
N GLU A 228 5.54 -25.47 -4.40
CA GLU A 228 5.47 -26.49 -5.47
C GLU A 228 4.28 -27.45 -5.33
N LYS A 229 3.88 -27.76 -4.09
CA LYS A 229 2.70 -28.56 -3.76
C LYS A 229 1.38 -27.99 -4.29
N HIS A 230 1.23 -26.67 -4.38
CA HIS A 230 0.06 -26.01 -4.97
C HIS A 230 0.03 -26.12 -6.50
N PHE A 231 1.20 -26.09 -7.17
CA PHE A 231 1.27 -26.33 -8.61
C PHE A 231 0.97 -27.79 -8.95
N ILE A 232 1.56 -28.74 -8.20
CA ILE A 232 1.31 -30.17 -8.40
C ILE A 232 -0.17 -30.51 -8.13
N ASN A 233 -0.81 -29.90 -7.13
CA ASN A 233 -2.24 -30.09 -6.89
C ASN A 233 -3.12 -29.44 -7.96
N ALA A 234 -2.76 -28.26 -8.48
CA ALA A 234 -3.50 -27.63 -9.57
C ALA A 234 -3.39 -28.45 -10.88
N GLU A 235 -2.20 -28.96 -11.19
CA GLU A 235 -1.94 -29.82 -12.35
C GLU A 235 -2.67 -31.17 -12.24
N ASN A 236 -2.69 -31.75 -11.03
CA ASN A 236 -3.48 -32.95 -10.76
C ASN A 236 -5.00 -32.71 -10.82
N LEU A 237 -5.49 -31.51 -10.50
CA LEU A 237 -6.92 -31.16 -10.63
C LEU A 237 -7.33 -30.92 -12.09
N ILE A 238 -6.42 -30.42 -12.93
CA ILE A 238 -6.64 -30.26 -14.38
C ILE A 238 -6.64 -31.64 -15.05
N ASN A 239 -5.70 -32.52 -14.72
CA ASN A 239 -5.62 -33.88 -15.28
C ASN A 239 -6.71 -34.85 -14.80
N LYS A 240 -7.51 -34.48 -13.79
CA LYS A 240 -8.64 -35.30 -13.31
C LYS A 240 -9.98 -34.93 -13.95
N ASN A 241 -10.02 -33.85 -14.72
CA ASN A 241 -11.21 -33.34 -15.42
C ASN A 241 -11.10 -33.46 -16.97
N LEU A 242 -10.11 -34.22 -17.45
CA LEU A 242 -9.96 -34.73 -18.82
C LEU A 242 -10.10 -36.26 -18.78
#